data_AF-A0A5R9P2P0-F1
#
_entry.id   AF-A0A5R9P2P0-F1
#
_cell.length_a   1.000
_cell.length_b   1.000
_cell.length_c   1.000
_cell.angle_alpha   90.00
_cell.angle_beta   90.00
_cell.angle_gamma   90.00
#
_symmetry.space_group_name_H-M   'P 1'
#
loop_
_entity.id
_entity.type
_entity.pdbx_description
1 polymer ?
#
loop_
_entity_poly.entity_id
_entity_poly.type
_entity_poly.pdbx_seq_one_letter_code
_entity_poly.pdbx_strand_id
1 'polypeptide(L)' 'MAKSKKTLSERIAHADMMGSRHLADANEANEQGKTEKAEKLYAKVQYWLDLSNKLRGNC' A
#
# COMPACT_ATOMS: atom_id res chain seq x y z
N MET A 1 -0.83 24.26 18.14
CA MET A 1 0.08 23.94 17.01
C MET A 1 -0.73 23.25 15.93
N ALA A 2 -0.88 23.83 14.75
CA ALA A 2 -1.63 23.21 13.65
C ALA A 2 -0.84 21.99 13.15
N LYS A 3 -1.44 20.79 13.16
CA LYS A 3 -0.88 19.61 12.49
C LYS A 3 -0.73 19.96 11.01
N SER A 4 0.50 20.22 10.55
CA SER A 4 0.78 20.39 9.13
C SER A 4 0.21 19.19 8.38
N LYS A 5 -0.71 19.45 7.45
CA LYS A 5 -1.20 18.42 6.55
C LYS A 5 -0.01 17.91 5.75
N LYS A 6 0.21 16.58 5.74
CA LYS A 6 1.24 15.95 4.91
C LYS A 6 1.13 16.49 3.48
N THR A 7 2.26 16.88 2.91
CA THR A 7 2.39 17.29 1.51
C THR A 7 1.94 16.16 0.58
N LEU A 8 1.65 16.49 -0.68
CA LEU A 8 1.30 15.48 -1.69
C LEU A 8 2.40 14.41 -1.81
N SER A 9 3.66 14.83 -1.86
CA SER A 9 4.81 13.93 -1.95
C SER A 9 4.91 12.98 -0.75
N GLU A 10 4.69 13.47 0.47
CA GLU A 10 4.68 12.61 1.67
C GLU A 10 3.53 11.61 1.67
N ARG A 11 2.38 11.97 1.08
CA ARG A 11 1.23 11.07 0.94
C ARG A 11 1.49 9.98 -0.10
N ILE A 12 2.12 10.33 -1.21
CA ILE A 12 2.56 9.38 -2.24
C ILE A 12 3.59 8.42 -1.66
N ALA A 13 4.65 8.94 -1.02
CA ALA A 13 5.68 8.11 -0.39
C ALA A 13 5.09 7.17 0.66
N HIS A 14 4.11 7.63 1.44
CA HIS A 14 3.42 6.79 2.40
C HIS A 14 2.58 5.69 1.73
N ALA A 15 1.89 5.99 0.63
CA ALA A 15 1.13 4.99 -0.11
C ALA A 15 2.07 3.92 -0.71
N ASP A 16 3.17 4.34 -1.33
CA ASP A 16 4.18 3.45 -1.92
C ASP A 16 4.82 2.53 -0.85
N MET A 17 5.18 3.10 0.31
CA MET A 17 5.72 2.36 1.45
C MET A 17 4.72 1.31 1.94
N MET A 18 3.45 1.69 2.12
CA MET A 18 2.42 0.77 2.61
C MET A 18 2.10 -0.33 1.61
N GLY A 19 2.03 -0.01 0.32
CA GLY A 19 1.85 -1.01 -0.75
C GLY A 19 2.99 -2.03 -0.75
N SER A 20 4.24 -1.55 -0.69
CA SER A 20 5.43 -2.41 -0.65
C SER A 20 5.46 -3.30 0.60
N ARG A 21 5.10 -2.76 1.77
CA ARG A 21 5.04 -3.52 3.02
C ARG A 21 4.02 -4.66 2.94
N HIS A 22 2.81 -4.36 2.49
CA HIS A 22 1.76 -5.38 2.36
C HIS A 22 2.11 -6.43 1.31
N LEU A 23 2.84 -6.05 0.25
CA LEU A 23 3.27 -6.99 -0.78
C LEU A 23 4.30 -7.98 -0.23
N ALA A 24 5.26 -7.49 0.56
CA ALA A 24 6.21 -8.36 1.25
C ALA A 24 5.49 -9.33 2.21
N ASP A 25 4.59 -8.81 3.05
CA ASP A 25 3.82 -9.63 3.99
C ASP A 25 2.89 -10.64 3.26
N ALA A 26 2.35 -10.27 2.08
CA ALA A 26 1.50 -11.13 1.25
C ALA A 26 2.30 -12.29 0.65
N ASN A 27 3.48 -12.00 0.09
CA ASN A 27 4.36 -12.99 -0.48
C ASN A 27 4.83 -13.98 0.58
N GLU A 28 5.25 -13.50 1.76
CA GLU A 28 5.62 -14.37 2.88
C GLU A 28 4.45 -15.28 3.30
N ALA A 29 3.22 -14.72 3.40
CA ALA A 29 2.04 -15.52 3.72
C ALA A 29 1.76 -16.59 2.64
N ASN A 30 1.93 -16.24 1.37
CA ASN A 30 1.73 -17.17 0.26
C ASN A 30 2.76 -18.30 0.26
N GLU A 31 4.04 -17.99 0.51
CA GLU A 31 5.12 -18.96 0.65
C GLU A 31 4.89 -19.92 1.83
N GLN A 32 4.26 -19.45 2.90
CA GLN A 32 3.85 -20.27 4.04
C GLN A 32 2.56 -21.09 3.78
N GLY A 33 1.99 -21.03 2.57
CA GLY A 33 0.73 -21.70 2.22
C GLY A 33 -0.52 -21.07 2.87
N LYS A 34 -0.39 -19.88 3.47
CA LYS A 34 -1.49 -19.14 4.10
C LYS A 34 -2.23 -18.30 3.06
N THR A 35 -2.81 -18.98 2.07
CA THR A 35 -3.40 -18.36 0.86
C THR A 35 -4.47 -17.32 1.20
N GLU A 36 -5.41 -17.61 2.10
CA GLU A 36 -6.46 -16.64 2.48
C GLU A 36 -5.87 -15.35 3.10
N LYS A 37 -4.78 -15.49 3.88
CA LYS A 37 -4.07 -14.33 4.45
C LYS A 37 -3.37 -13.54 3.35
N ALA A 38 -2.74 -14.23 2.40
CA ALA A 38 -2.08 -13.60 1.26
C ALA A 38 -3.08 -12.81 0.41
N GLU A 39 -4.25 -13.38 0.08
CA GLU A 39 -5.31 -12.70 -0.68
C GLU A 39 -5.79 -11.41 -0.01
N LYS A 40 -6.03 -11.46 1.30
CA LYS A 40 -6.40 -10.26 2.09
C LYS A 40 -5.31 -9.19 2.07
N LEU A 41 -4.04 -9.59 2.02
CA LEU A 41 -2.91 -8.66 1.94
C LEU A 41 -2.75 -8.10 0.52
N TYR A 42 -2.92 -8.91 -0.53
CA TYR A 42 -2.91 -8.46 -1.92
C TYR A 42 -4.02 -7.43 -2.19
N ALA A 43 -5.21 -7.61 -1.63
CA ALA A 43 -6.26 -6.59 -1.71
C ALA A 43 -5.82 -5.24 -1.12
N LYS A 44 -5.04 -5.25 -0.03
CA LYS A 44 -4.46 -4.03 0.54
C LYS A 44 -3.35 -3.44 -0.33
N VAL A 45 -2.53 -4.28 -0.96
CA VAL A 45 -1.53 -3.83 -1.95
C VAL A 45 -2.22 -3.04 -3.06
N GLN A 46 -3.28 -3.61 -3.65
CA GLN A 46 -4.03 -2.97 -4.72
C GLN A 46 -4.60 -1.62 -4.27
N TYR A 47 -5.21 -1.57 -3.08
CA TYR A 47 -5.71 -0.31 -2.51
C TYR A 47 -4.63 0.78 -2.42
N TRP A 48 -3.44 0.44 -1.93
CA TRP A 48 -2.36 1.42 -1.78
C TRP A 48 -1.75 1.84 -3.13
N LEU A 49 -1.67 0.92 -4.08
CA LEU A 49 -1.25 1.21 -5.45
C LEU A 49 -2.23 2.17 -6.13
N ASP A 50 -3.53 1.89 -6.05
CA ASP A 50 -4.59 2.74 -6.61
C ASP A 50 -4.56 4.14 -5.98
N LEU A 51 -4.36 4.20 -4.66
CA LEU A 51 -4.21 5.48 -3.97
C LEU A 51 -2.97 6.24 -4.45
N SER A 52 -1.83 5.57 -4.63
CA SER A 52 -0.60 6.21 -5.15
C SER A 52 -0.82 6.75 -6.57
N ASN A 53 -1.43 5.95 -7.45
CA ASN A 53 -1.78 6.35 -8.81
C ASN A 53 -2.70 7.56 -8.84
N LYS A 54 -3.77 7.53 -8.03
CA LYS A 54 -4.70 8.66 -7.88
C LYS A 54 -4.00 9.94 -7.40
N LEU A 55 -3.05 9.82 -6.47
CA LEU A 55 -2.30 10.98 -5.96
C LEU A 55 -1.30 11.52 -7.00
N ARG A 56 -0.79 10.66 -7.88
CA ARG A 56 0.09 11.03 -9.00
C ARG A 56 -0.68 11.58 -10.20
N GLY A 57 -2.00 11.40 -10.24
CA GLY A 57 -2.85 11.79 -11.38
C GLY A 57 -2.88 10.75 -12.49
N ASN A 58 -2.49 9.51 -12.21
CA ASN A 58 -2.57 8.39 -13.13
C ASN A 58 -3.95 7.73 -12.98
N CYS A 59 -4.78 7.82 -14.03
CA CYS A 59 -6.13 7.25 -14.12
C CYS A 59 -6.14 6.05 -15.05
#